data_AF-A0A970V0M9-F1
#
_entry.id   AF-A0A970V0M9-F1
#
_cell.length_a   1.000
_cell.length_b   1.000
_cell.length_c   1.000
_cell.angle_alpha   90.00
_cell.angle_beta   90.00
_cell.angle_gamma   90.00
#
_symmetry.space_group_name_H-M   'P 1'
#
loop_
_entity.id
_entity.type
_entity.pdbx_description
1 polymer ?
#
loop_
_entity_poly.entity_id
_entity_poly.type
_entity_poly.pdbx_seq_one_letter_code
_entity_poly.pdbx_strand_id
1 'polypeptide(L)'
;FDFSTFDEYVKNGVANGSRSFWCALSCNSGWTAWLNDPNRQIIDRATGEKHPLKDYVKLEKWGGGHDPATYKNNPLYREFLVTYVQHLKDLGVNDFSYYELFDEPNDNSRWLAMIEHHKWFREVVPDLNLLNCGVDPLQVKAGENPLGLIDAWAPHLTHISPELDAAIKERRAQHGEKYWGYTCGEGGDGKGNYSPYIRYDRPYLSARMHYWFTWKHQMDGLLVFASSGVPAGNIVQDAADRWPNSDWVDGGSRGCGTLLYPGPDFELIPGMRMANLREGLEDQEYFITLSKLAKELDPAKHAVLLARVNQALEIEPEIMADVYHWTKDRDRLEAKRAQLAGLIVEVQVAAK
;
A
#
# COMPACT_ATOMS: atom_id res chain seq x y z
N PHE A 1 -4.20 -18.04 -21.13
CA PHE A 1 -5.04 -17.64 -19.98
C PHE A 1 -6.15 -16.71 -20.45
N ASP A 2 -7.30 -16.70 -19.78
CA ASP A 2 -8.37 -15.75 -20.05
C ASP A 2 -8.28 -14.60 -19.07
N PHE A 3 -8.06 -13.37 -19.57
CA PHE A 3 -7.98 -12.18 -18.73
C PHE A 3 -9.23 -11.30 -18.83
N SER A 4 -10.31 -11.73 -19.48
CA SER A 4 -11.45 -10.85 -19.78
C SER A 4 -12.05 -10.18 -18.54
N THR A 5 -12.29 -10.94 -17.46
CA THR A 5 -12.78 -10.37 -16.18
C THR A 5 -11.72 -9.50 -15.49
N PHE A 6 -10.44 -9.88 -15.60
CA PHE A 6 -9.34 -9.09 -15.03
C PHE A 6 -9.22 -7.73 -15.75
N ASP A 7 -9.35 -7.72 -17.07
CA ASP A 7 -9.35 -6.53 -17.90
C ASP A 7 -10.46 -5.56 -17.51
N GLU A 8 -11.69 -6.06 -17.32
CA GLU A 8 -12.81 -5.23 -16.88
C GLU A 8 -12.51 -4.57 -15.53
N TYR A 9 -11.98 -5.34 -14.57
CA TYR A 9 -11.59 -4.83 -13.26
C TYR A 9 -10.50 -3.75 -13.35
N VAL A 10 -9.41 -4.01 -14.07
CA VAL A 10 -8.30 -3.06 -14.23
C VAL A 10 -8.74 -1.81 -14.99
N LYS A 11 -9.45 -1.97 -16.12
CA LYS A 11 -9.93 -0.84 -16.93
C LYS A 11 -10.88 0.04 -16.13
N ASN A 12 -11.76 -0.55 -15.32
CA ASN A 12 -12.64 0.22 -14.43
C ASN A 12 -11.82 1.03 -13.40
N GLY A 13 -10.82 0.43 -12.77
CA GLY A 13 -9.94 1.15 -11.84
C GLY A 13 -9.20 2.31 -12.50
N VAL A 14 -8.56 2.07 -13.65
CA VAL A 14 -7.80 3.09 -14.38
C VAL A 14 -8.72 4.22 -14.87
N ALA A 15 -9.90 3.90 -15.38
CA ALA A 15 -10.90 4.91 -15.80
C ALA A 15 -11.35 5.82 -14.64
N ASN A 16 -11.31 5.31 -13.41
CA ASN A 16 -11.64 6.05 -12.19
C ASN A 16 -10.40 6.58 -11.44
N GLY A 17 -9.25 6.66 -12.12
CA GLY A 17 -8.05 7.33 -11.61
C GLY A 17 -7.11 6.46 -10.78
N SER A 18 -7.31 5.14 -10.69
CA SER A 18 -6.34 4.26 -10.04
C SER A 18 -5.00 4.28 -10.81
N ARG A 19 -3.93 4.60 -10.09
CA ARG A 19 -2.54 4.65 -10.59
C ARG A 19 -1.57 3.90 -9.68
N SER A 20 -2.11 2.91 -8.97
CA SER A 20 -1.37 1.93 -8.18
C SER A 20 -2.23 0.67 -8.14
N PHE A 21 -1.64 -0.46 -8.47
CA PHE A 21 -2.37 -1.71 -8.62
C PHE A 21 -1.64 -2.87 -7.95
N TRP A 22 -2.37 -3.67 -7.19
CA TRP A 22 -1.83 -4.85 -6.53
C TRP A 22 -1.95 -6.08 -7.42
N CYS A 23 -0.96 -6.31 -8.29
CA CYS A 23 -1.09 -7.32 -9.36
C CYS A 23 -0.93 -8.77 -8.90
N ALA A 24 -0.53 -9.01 -7.65
CA ALA A 24 -0.57 -10.34 -7.04
C ALA A 24 -1.99 -10.80 -6.66
N LEU A 25 -2.95 -9.86 -6.57
CA LEU A 25 -4.33 -10.04 -6.07
C LEU A 25 -4.45 -10.75 -4.69
N SER A 26 -3.35 -10.83 -3.95
CA SER A 26 -3.25 -11.31 -2.56
C SER A 26 -1.97 -10.74 -1.96
N CYS A 27 -1.93 -10.48 -0.66
CA CYS A 27 -0.70 -10.09 0.04
C CYS A 27 0.21 -11.27 0.39
N ASN A 28 -0.32 -12.50 0.37
CA ASN A 28 0.45 -13.69 0.71
C ASN A 28 0.16 -14.81 -0.28
N SER A 29 1.22 -15.38 -0.85
CA SER A 29 1.18 -16.44 -1.88
C SER A 29 0.63 -16.06 -3.26
N GLY A 30 -0.03 -14.90 -3.44
CA GLY A 30 -0.41 -14.40 -4.77
C GLY A 30 -1.03 -15.46 -5.70
N TRP A 31 -0.59 -15.47 -6.96
CA TRP A 31 -0.97 -16.49 -7.93
C TRP A 31 -0.31 -17.86 -7.71
N THR A 32 0.76 -17.97 -6.90
CA THR A 32 1.39 -19.27 -6.61
C THR A 32 0.39 -20.19 -5.91
N ALA A 33 -0.36 -19.68 -4.93
CA ALA A 33 -1.37 -20.46 -4.22
C ALA A 33 -2.48 -20.96 -5.17
N TRP A 34 -2.89 -20.11 -6.12
CA TRP A 34 -3.95 -20.44 -7.07
C TRP A 34 -3.55 -21.50 -8.08
N LEU A 35 -2.31 -21.41 -8.60
CA LEU A 35 -1.75 -22.31 -9.61
C LEU A 35 -1.03 -23.54 -9.02
N ASN A 36 -0.98 -23.63 -7.68
CA ASN A 36 -0.50 -24.78 -6.94
C ASN A 36 -1.64 -25.47 -6.15
N ASP A 37 -2.89 -25.21 -6.53
CA ASP A 37 -4.07 -25.92 -6.05
C ASP A 37 -4.45 -27.03 -7.05
N PRO A 38 -4.31 -28.33 -6.70
CA PRO A 38 -4.56 -29.44 -7.61
C PRO A 38 -6.02 -29.53 -8.07
N ASN A 39 -6.95 -28.95 -7.29
CA ASN A 39 -8.37 -28.99 -7.57
C ASN A 39 -8.87 -27.69 -8.21
N ARG A 40 -7.96 -26.77 -8.55
CA ARG A 40 -8.31 -25.58 -9.31
C ARG A 40 -8.99 -25.98 -10.61
N GLN A 41 -10.17 -25.42 -10.86
CA GLN A 41 -10.97 -25.78 -12.03
C GLN A 41 -10.41 -25.11 -13.29
N ILE A 42 -10.02 -25.93 -14.27
CA ILE A 42 -9.72 -25.52 -15.63
C ILE A 42 -10.99 -25.73 -16.45
N ILE A 43 -11.36 -24.72 -17.23
CA ILE A 43 -12.55 -24.75 -18.08
C ILE A 43 -12.10 -24.99 -19.52
N ASP A 44 -12.54 -26.08 -20.13
CA ASP A 44 -12.41 -26.27 -21.57
C ASP A 44 -13.30 -25.23 -22.28
N ARG A 45 -12.71 -24.41 -23.14
CA ARG A 45 -13.44 -23.31 -23.78
C ARG A 45 -14.45 -23.78 -24.83
N ALA A 46 -14.23 -24.92 -25.47
CA ALA A 46 -15.09 -25.43 -26.51
C ALA A 46 -16.32 -26.15 -25.93
N THR A 47 -16.14 -26.88 -24.83
CA THR A 47 -17.20 -27.70 -24.22
C THR A 47 -17.82 -27.08 -22.97
N GLY A 48 -17.11 -26.16 -22.31
CA GLY A 48 -17.49 -25.61 -21.00
C GLY A 48 -17.27 -26.57 -19.84
N GLU A 49 -16.70 -27.76 -20.09
CA GLU A 49 -16.43 -28.75 -19.06
C GLU A 49 -15.35 -28.27 -18.09
N LYS A 50 -15.50 -28.66 -16.82
CA LYS A 50 -14.58 -28.31 -15.75
C LYS A 50 -13.76 -29.52 -15.34
N HIS A 51 -12.45 -29.36 -15.33
CA HIS A 51 -11.49 -30.40 -15.01
C HIS A 51 -10.49 -29.87 -13.97
N PRO A 52 -10.10 -30.66 -12.96
CA PRO A 52 -9.11 -30.21 -11.98
C PRO A 52 -7.72 -30.04 -12.62
N LEU A 53 -6.97 -29.03 -12.17
CA LEU A 53 -5.66 -28.68 -12.70
C LEU A 53 -4.66 -29.86 -12.71
N LYS A 54 -4.74 -30.74 -11.70
CA LYS A 54 -3.90 -31.95 -11.60
C LYS A 54 -4.01 -32.92 -12.78
N ASP A 55 -5.05 -32.81 -13.60
CA ASP A 55 -5.21 -33.63 -14.80
C ASP A 55 -4.31 -33.15 -15.95
N TYR A 56 -3.91 -31.87 -15.92
CA TYR A 56 -3.07 -31.22 -16.93
C TYR A 56 -1.62 -31.02 -16.48
N VAL A 57 -1.39 -30.81 -15.19
CA VAL A 57 -0.05 -30.57 -14.63
C VAL A 57 0.26 -31.61 -13.58
N LYS A 58 1.44 -32.24 -13.67
CA LYS A 58 1.95 -33.15 -12.64
C LYS A 58 3.07 -32.45 -11.89
N LEU A 59 2.83 -32.14 -10.62
CA LEU A 59 3.81 -31.58 -9.70
C LEU A 59 4.20 -32.66 -8.69
N GLU A 60 5.48 -32.68 -8.30
CA GLU A 60 5.98 -33.57 -7.25
C GLU A 60 5.37 -33.25 -5.88
N LYS A 61 5.04 -31.97 -5.67
CA LYS A 61 4.41 -31.47 -4.45
C LYS A 61 3.35 -30.43 -4.79
N TRP A 62 2.18 -30.59 -4.18
CA TRP A 62 1.09 -29.62 -4.20
C TRP A 62 0.98 -28.91 -2.84
N GLY A 63 0.47 -27.68 -2.85
CA GLY A 63 0.31 -26.86 -1.65
C GLY A 63 1.60 -26.22 -1.13
N GLY A 64 1.47 -25.28 -0.17
CA GLY A 64 2.59 -24.58 0.47
C GLY A 64 3.25 -23.51 -0.40
N GLY A 65 2.52 -22.41 -0.68
CA GLY A 65 2.87 -21.36 -1.68
C GLY A 65 4.22 -20.64 -1.56
N HIS A 66 5.05 -21.01 -0.59
CA HIS A 66 6.41 -20.48 -0.38
C HIS A 66 7.52 -21.51 -0.60
N ASP A 67 7.20 -22.79 -0.86
CA ASP A 67 8.21 -23.82 -1.10
C ASP A 67 8.78 -23.70 -2.54
N PRO A 68 10.12 -23.60 -2.71
CA PRO A 68 10.79 -23.58 -4.00
C PRO A 68 10.30 -24.59 -5.03
N ALA A 69 10.03 -25.82 -4.62
CA ALA A 69 9.58 -26.87 -5.52
C ALA A 69 8.20 -26.56 -6.14
N THR A 70 7.37 -25.77 -5.46
CA THR A 70 5.99 -25.47 -5.89
C THR A 70 5.89 -24.42 -6.99
N TYR A 71 6.94 -23.60 -7.16
CA TYR A 71 6.99 -22.57 -8.19
C TYR A 71 8.06 -22.83 -9.25
N LYS A 72 9.28 -23.28 -8.88
CA LYS A 72 10.35 -23.54 -9.85
C LYS A 72 10.03 -24.72 -10.78
N ASN A 73 9.38 -25.75 -10.24
CA ASN A 73 9.07 -26.97 -10.98
C ASN A 73 7.65 -26.94 -11.59
N ASN A 74 6.94 -25.81 -11.48
CA ASN A 74 5.59 -25.64 -12.02
C ASN A 74 5.63 -24.89 -13.36
N PRO A 75 5.67 -25.59 -14.51
CA PRO A 75 5.79 -24.96 -15.82
C PRO A 75 4.59 -24.06 -16.14
N LEU A 76 3.39 -24.41 -15.65
CA LEU A 76 2.20 -23.58 -15.85
C LEU A 76 2.30 -22.26 -15.08
N TYR A 77 2.83 -22.27 -13.86
CA TYR A 77 3.05 -21.03 -13.11
C TYR A 77 4.06 -20.12 -13.81
N ARG A 78 5.16 -20.69 -14.32
CA ARG A 78 6.14 -19.94 -15.12
C ARG A 78 5.52 -19.33 -16.38
N GLU A 79 4.77 -20.13 -17.15
CA GLU A 79 4.08 -19.66 -18.35
C GLU A 79 3.05 -18.58 -18.02
N PHE A 80 2.30 -18.76 -16.93
CA PHE A 80 1.33 -17.79 -16.44
C PHE A 80 1.99 -16.45 -16.13
N LEU A 81 3.06 -16.43 -15.35
CA LEU A 81 3.73 -15.18 -14.98
C LEU A 81 4.26 -14.42 -16.19
N VAL A 82 4.94 -15.12 -17.11
CA VAL A 82 5.47 -14.50 -18.33
C VAL A 82 4.32 -13.88 -19.14
N THR A 83 3.24 -14.65 -19.32
CA THR A 83 2.05 -14.16 -20.04
C THR A 83 1.37 -13.01 -19.31
N TYR A 84 1.26 -13.09 -17.98
CA TYR A 84 0.59 -12.09 -17.15
C TYR A 84 1.35 -10.77 -17.12
N VAL A 85 2.67 -10.80 -16.95
CA VAL A 85 3.50 -9.59 -16.99
C VAL A 85 3.49 -8.95 -18.37
N GLN A 86 3.52 -9.74 -19.44
CA GLN A 86 3.34 -9.19 -20.79
C GLN A 86 1.94 -8.56 -20.93
N HIS A 87 0.90 -9.20 -20.41
CA HIS A 87 -0.47 -8.67 -20.44
C HIS A 87 -0.61 -7.35 -19.67
N LEU A 88 0.03 -7.21 -18.51
CA LEU A 88 0.08 -5.94 -17.77
C LEU A 88 0.75 -4.82 -18.58
N LYS A 89 1.78 -5.14 -19.37
CA LYS A 89 2.44 -4.19 -20.28
C LYS A 89 1.55 -3.81 -21.45
N ASP A 90 0.87 -4.79 -22.06
CA ASP A 90 -0.04 -4.56 -23.18
C ASP A 90 -1.24 -3.69 -22.76
N LEU A 91 -1.69 -3.82 -21.50
CA LEU A 91 -2.68 -2.93 -20.88
C LEU A 91 -2.13 -1.56 -20.47
N GLY A 92 -0.81 -1.35 -20.49
CA GLY A 92 -0.16 -0.11 -20.07
C GLY A 92 -0.21 0.15 -18.56
N VAL A 93 -0.31 -0.90 -17.74
CA VAL A 93 -0.47 -0.79 -16.28
C VAL A 93 0.72 -1.34 -15.48
N ASN A 94 1.70 -1.98 -16.14
CA ASN A 94 2.83 -2.63 -15.49
C ASN A 94 3.62 -1.65 -14.58
N ASP A 95 3.88 -0.43 -15.04
CA ASP A 95 4.71 0.57 -14.36
C ASP A 95 4.18 1.01 -12.99
N PHE A 96 2.89 0.79 -12.74
CA PHE A 96 2.24 1.08 -11.46
C PHE A 96 1.59 -0.15 -10.82
N SER A 97 1.96 -1.34 -11.29
CA SER A 97 1.52 -2.62 -10.74
C SER A 97 2.62 -3.20 -9.86
N TYR A 98 2.29 -3.53 -8.61
CA TYR A 98 3.22 -4.09 -7.63
C TYR A 98 2.78 -5.50 -7.21
N TYR A 99 3.77 -6.39 -7.12
CA TYR A 99 3.56 -7.79 -6.74
C TYR A 99 4.21 -8.06 -5.38
N GLU A 100 3.37 -8.30 -4.38
CA GLU A 100 3.80 -8.86 -3.10
C GLU A 100 3.46 -10.35 -3.06
N LEU A 101 4.47 -11.19 -2.85
CA LEU A 101 4.28 -12.62 -2.65
C LEU A 101 4.37 -13.03 -1.17
N PHE A 102 5.17 -12.29 -0.39
CA PHE A 102 5.46 -12.59 1.00
C PHE A 102 5.06 -11.39 1.86
N ASP A 103 3.94 -11.55 2.55
CA ASP A 103 3.54 -10.65 3.64
C ASP A 103 4.47 -10.89 4.84
N GLU A 104 5.14 -9.82 5.28
CA GLU A 104 6.02 -9.75 6.45
C GLU A 104 6.82 -11.05 6.73
N PRO A 105 7.87 -11.38 5.94
CA PRO A 105 8.70 -12.57 6.16
C PRO A 105 9.57 -12.43 7.43
N ASN A 106 8.92 -12.64 8.57
CA ASN A 106 9.44 -12.29 9.89
C ASN A 106 10.48 -13.31 10.42
N ASP A 107 10.48 -14.54 9.94
CA ASP A 107 11.46 -15.58 10.29
C ASP A 107 12.47 -15.88 9.16
N ASN A 108 13.59 -16.55 9.52
CA ASN A 108 14.66 -16.89 8.57
C ASN A 108 14.20 -17.79 7.41
N SER A 109 13.22 -18.68 7.63
CA SER A 109 12.76 -19.59 6.58
C SER A 109 11.92 -18.85 5.54
N ARG A 110 10.94 -18.05 5.97
CA ARG A 110 10.16 -17.18 5.08
C ARG A 110 11.06 -16.16 4.37
N TRP A 111 12.04 -15.61 5.08
CA TRP A 111 13.01 -14.68 4.51
C TRP A 111 13.82 -15.29 3.38
N LEU A 112 14.47 -16.44 3.62
CA LEU A 112 15.28 -17.11 2.60
C LEU A 112 14.42 -17.56 1.42
N ALA A 113 13.19 -18.02 1.67
CA ALA A 113 12.24 -18.36 0.60
C ALA A 113 11.86 -17.14 -0.25
N MET A 114 11.63 -15.97 0.38
CA MET A 114 11.39 -14.71 -0.34
C MET A 114 12.58 -14.34 -1.22
N ILE A 115 13.79 -14.32 -0.66
CA ILE A 115 15.02 -13.99 -1.40
C ILE A 115 15.20 -14.94 -2.60
N GLU A 116 15.04 -16.24 -2.40
CA GLU A 116 15.14 -17.23 -3.46
C GLU A 116 14.06 -17.04 -4.54
N HIS A 117 12.82 -16.75 -4.15
CA HIS A 117 11.74 -16.52 -5.11
C HIS A 117 11.93 -15.23 -5.90
N HIS A 118 12.35 -14.14 -5.25
CA HIS A 118 12.58 -12.88 -5.97
C HIS A 118 13.77 -12.97 -6.91
N LYS A 119 14.84 -13.69 -6.55
CA LYS A 119 15.92 -14.03 -7.50
C LYS A 119 15.36 -14.71 -8.74
N TRP A 120 14.46 -15.68 -8.55
CA TRP A 120 13.78 -16.35 -9.65
C TRP A 120 12.82 -15.44 -10.45
N PHE A 121 12.10 -14.51 -9.80
CA PHE A 121 11.31 -13.50 -10.51
C PHE A 121 12.19 -12.60 -11.38
N ARG A 122 13.35 -12.16 -10.88
CA ARG A 122 14.30 -11.37 -11.67
C ARG A 122 14.84 -12.13 -12.87
N GLU A 123 14.92 -13.45 -12.82
CA GLU A 123 15.31 -14.30 -13.96
C GLU A 123 14.18 -14.49 -14.98
N VAL A 124 12.94 -14.68 -14.53
CA VAL A 124 11.81 -15.11 -15.38
C VAL A 124 10.97 -13.93 -15.88
N VAL A 125 10.76 -12.93 -15.03
CA VAL A 125 9.93 -11.74 -15.28
C VAL A 125 10.61 -10.50 -14.67
N PRO A 126 11.79 -10.09 -15.19
CA PRO A 126 12.58 -8.99 -14.61
C PRO A 126 11.81 -7.66 -14.51
N ASP A 127 10.83 -7.45 -15.38
CA ASP A 127 10.02 -6.23 -15.45
C ASP A 127 8.83 -6.21 -14.49
N LEU A 128 8.66 -7.25 -13.66
CA LEU A 128 7.66 -7.27 -12.59
C LEU A 128 8.15 -6.39 -11.43
N ASN A 129 7.38 -5.35 -11.09
CA ASN A 129 7.71 -4.55 -9.90
C ASN A 129 7.33 -5.32 -8.63
N LEU A 130 8.30 -5.50 -7.74
CA LEU A 130 8.15 -6.20 -6.48
C LEU A 130 7.98 -5.21 -5.32
N LEU A 131 7.05 -5.52 -4.43
CA LEU A 131 6.79 -4.77 -3.19
C LEU A 131 6.73 -5.76 -2.02
N ASN A 132 7.24 -5.36 -0.86
CA ASN A 132 7.00 -6.11 0.38
C ASN A 132 6.77 -5.18 1.57
N CYS A 133 5.73 -5.51 2.33
CA CYS A 133 5.40 -4.94 3.62
C CYS A 133 6.30 -5.54 4.70
N GLY A 134 6.76 -4.69 5.62
CA GLY A 134 7.58 -5.09 6.77
C GLY A 134 9.04 -5.43 6.43
N VAL A 135 9.43 -5.23 5.16
CA VAL A 135 10.80 -5.44 4.67
C VAL A 135 11.45 -4.10 4.37
N ASP A 136 12.77 -4.01 4.59
CA ASP A 136 13.54 -2.79 4.42
C ASP A 136 14.97 -3.06 3.91
N PRO A 137 15.67 -2.07 3.33
CA PRO A 137 16.97 -2.27 2.70
C PRO A 137 18.13 -2.53 3.68
N LEU A 138 17.95 -2.26 4.97
CA LEU A 138 18.98 -2.50 6.00
C LEU A 138 18.85 -3.88 6.64
N GLN A 139 17.74 -4.57 6.44
CA GLN A 139 17.50 -5.90 6.99
C GLN A 139 18.46 -6.95 6.44
N VAL A 140 19.10 -7.67 7.36
CA VAL A 140 19.89 -8.87 7.09
C VAL A 140 19.39 -9.99 7.98
N LYS A 141 18.93 -11.08 7.37
CA LYS A 141 18.52 -12.30 8.08
C LYS A 141 19.18 -13.50 7.41
N ALA A 142 19.69 -14.42 8.23
CA ALA A 142 20.44 -15.60 7.77
C ALA A 142 21.57 -15.29 6.75
N GLY A 143 22.20 -14.11 6.86
CA GLY A 143 23.31 -13.68 5.99
C GLY A 143 22.90 -13.12 4.63
N GLU A 144 21.61 -13.06 4.31
CA GLU A 144 21.09 -12.53 3.05
C GLU A 144 20.34 -11.21 3.26
N ASN A 145 20.37 -10.35 2.25
CA ASN A 145 19.64 -9.08 2.21
C ASN A 145 18.79 -8.99 0.91
N PRO A 146 17.74 -8.14 0.88
CA PRO A 146 16.81 -8.06 -0.24
C PRO A 146 17.21 -7.03 -1.30
N LEU A 147 18.42 -6.45 -1.25
CA LEU A 147 18.82 -5.36 -2.15
C LEU A 147 18.85 -5.83 -3.61
N GLY A 148 18.28 -5.00 -4.50
CA GLY A 148 18.13 -5.33 -5.93
C GLY A 148 17.00 -6.32 -6.24
N LEU A 149 16.28 -6.80 -5.23
CA LEU A 149 15.16 -7.74 -5.38
C LEU A 149 13.80 -7.11 -5.07
N ILE A 150 13.76 -5.84 -4.65
CA ILE A 150 12.54 -5.13 -4.26
C ILE A 150 12.55 -3.75 -4.92
N ASP A 151 11.42 -3.36 -5.52
CA ASP A 151 11.26 -2.09 -6.22
C ASP A 151 10.47 -1.06 -5.40
N ALA A 152 9.75 -1.50 -4.37
CA ALA A 152 9.04 -0.66 -3.42
C ALA A 152 9.17 -1.20 -1.99
N TRP A 153 9.77 -0.39 -1.11
CA TRP A 153 9.91 -0.69 0.31
C TRP A 153 8.71 -0.15 1.07
N ALA A 154 8.04 -1.00 1.85
CA ALA A 154 6.94 -0.59 2.71
C ALA A 154 7.22 -1.00 4.16
N PRO A 155 8.14 -0.32 4.89
CA PRO A 155 8.33 -0.56 6.31
C PRO A 155 7.09 -0.14 7.12
N HIS A 156 6.89 -0.80 8.26
CA HIS A 156 5.86 -0.41 9.21
C HIS A 156 6.24 0.94 9.83
N LEU A 157 5.30 1.88 9.97
CA LEU A 157 5.61 3.25 10.46
C LEU A 157 6.35 3.27 11.81
N THR A 158 6.10 2.30 12.68
CA THR A 158 6.77 2.21 14.00
C THR A 158 8.21 1.71 13.94
N HIS A 159 8.67 1.21 12.79
CA HIS A 159 10.01 0.67 12.60
C HIS A 159 10.93 1.61 11.81
N ILE A 160 10.45 2.78 11.41
CA ILE A 160 11.23 3.75 10.64
C ILE A 160 12.16 4.52 11.58
N SER A 161 13.43 4.10 11.62
CA SER A 161 14.50 4.86 12.26
C SER A 161 15.07 5.93 11.29
N PRO A 162 15.81 6.94 11.78
CA PRO A 162 16.49 7.90 10.93
C PRO A 162 17.46 7.26 9.92
N GLU A 163 18.15 6.19 10.31
CA GLU A 163 19.08 5.45 9.46
C GLU A 163 18.33 4.72 8.34
N LEU A 164 17.21 4.08 8.69
CA LEU A 164 16.37 3.39 7.71
C LEU A 164 15.75 4.37 6.71
N ASP A 165 15.20 5.47 7.22
CA ASP A 165 14.61 6.54 6.40
C ASP A 165 15.63 7.10 5.39
N ALA A 166 16.87 7.35 5.85
CA ALA A 166 17.96 7.79 5.00
C ALA A 166 18.34 6.73 3.94
N ALA A 167 18.43 5.46 4.33
CA ALA A 167 18.77 4.37 3.42
C ALA A 167 17.75 4.20 2.29
N ILE A 168 16.44 4.24 2.60
CA ILE A 168 15.40 4.14 1.55
C ILE A 168 15.44 5.38 0.64
N LYS A 169 15.61 6.58 1.20
CA LYS A 169 15.73 7.82 0.41
C LYS A 169 16.95 7.80 -0.51
N GLU A 170 18.08 7.29 -0.05
CA GLU A 170 19.28 7.08 -0.87
C GLU A 170 18.98 6.11 -2.02
N ARG A 171 18.35 4.96 -1.73
CA ARG A 171 17.99 3.99 -2.75
C ARG A 171 17.01 4.55 -3.78
N ARG A 172 15.99 5.30 -3.35
CA ARG A 172 15.10 6.03 -4.26
C ARG A 172 15.88 6.96 -5.18
N ALA A 173 16.84 7.74 -4.65
CA ALA A 173 17.62 8.67 -5.45
C ALA A 173 18.54 7.97 -6.47
N GLN A 174 19.12 6.83 -6.11
CA GLN A 174 20.07 6.10 -6.94
C GLN A 174 19.41 5.13 -7.94
N HIS A 175 18.27 4.55 -7.57
CA HIS A 175 17.67 3.42 -8.29
C HIS A 175 16.19 3.61 -8.64
N GLY A 176 15.56 4.69 -8.19
CA GLY A 176 14.14 4.96 -8.48
C GLY A 176 13.14 4.09 -7.69
N GLU A 177 13.63 3.30 -6.72
CA GLU A 177 12.78 2.48 -5.84
C GLU A 177 11.80 3.35 -5.06
N LYS A 178 10.59 2.81 -4.80
CA LYS A 178 9.54 3.53 -4.08
C LYS A 178 9.66 3.35 -2.58
N TYR A 179 9.26 4.41 -1.86
CA TYR A 179 9.18 4.41 -0.41
C TYR A 179 7.72 4.53 0.02
N TRP A 180 7.11 3.43 0.43
CA TRP A 180 5.76 3.42 0.97
C TRP A 180 5.81 3.25 2.50
N GLY A 181 4.71 3.53 3.18
CA GLY A 181 4.54 3.21 4.58
C GLY A 181 3.23 2.47 4.81
N TYR A 182 3.13 1.76 5.93
CA TYR A 182 1.86 1.20 6.38
C TYR A 182 1.80 1.14 7.90
N THR A 183 0.58 1.00 8.42
CA THR A 183 0.34 0.61 9.81
C THR A 183 -0.58 -0.59 9.85
N CYS A 184 -0.15 -1.62 10.57
CA CYS A 184 -0.94 -2.79 10.90
C CYS A 184 -0.65 -3.13 12.35
N GLY A 185 -1.65 -2.97 13.21
CA GLY A 185 -1.48 -2.92 14.64
C GLY A 185 -1.11 -1.53 15.17
N GLU A 186 -1.28 -1.39 16.48
CA GLU A 186 -0.84 -0.21 17.22
C GLU A 186 0.46 -0.55 17.93
N GLY A 187 1.50 0.26 17.72
CA GLY A 187 2.67 0.28 18.59
C GLY A 187 2.45 1.27 19.72
N GLY A 188 3.05 1.00 20.89
CA GLY A 188 3.03 1.93 22.01
C GLY A 188 4.41 2.08 22.65
N ASP A 189 4.65 3.22 23.27
CA ASP A 189 5.79 3.40 24.16
C ASP A 189 5.46 2.95 25.59
N GLY A 190 6.47 2.90 26.45
CA GLY A 190 6.30 2.53 27.87
C GLY A 190 5.53 3.55 28.71
N LYS A 191 5.06 4.66 28.12
CA LYS A 191 4.36 5.77 28.79
C LYS A 191 2.88 5.88 28.37
N GLY A 192 2.41 4.96 27.52
CA GLY A 192 1.03 4.92 27.04
C GLY A 192 0.77 5.81 25.83
N ASN A 193 1.82 6.38 25.21
CA ASN A 193 1.69 6.97 23.88
C ASN A 193 1.64 5.85 22.83
N TYR A 194 1.01 6.13 21.69
CA TYR A 194 0.74 5.12 20.68
C TYR A 194 0.87 5.69 19.27
N SER A 195 1.21 4.81 18.31
CA SER A 195 1.28 5.14 16.90
C SER A 195 -0.12 5.46 16.35
N PRO A 196 -0.25 6.32 15.31
CA PRO A 196 -1.53 6.45 14.65
C PRO A 196 -1.99 5.09 14.11
N TYR A 197 -3.30 4.80 14.21
CA TYR A 197 -3.88 3.57 13.70
C TYR A 197 -5.34 3.76 13.27
N ILE A 198 -5.77 3.03 12.24
CA ILE A 198 -7.05 3.26 11.55
C ILE A 198 -8.18 2.41 12.17
N ARG A 199 -8.47 2.65 13.46
CA ARG A 199 -9.58 1.99 14.20
C ARG A 199 -10.63 2.98 14.67
N TYR A 200 -11.86 2.52 14.91
CA TYR A 200 -12.92 3.41 15.39
C TYR A 200 -12.74 3.85 16.84
N ASP A 201 -11.97 3.11 17.65
CA ASP A 201 -11.71 3.38 19.07
C ASP A 201 -10.49 4.28 19.29
N ARG A 202 -10.06 4.98 18.24
CA ARG A 202 -8.94 5.92 18.25
C ARG A 202 -9.43 7.33 17.98
N PRO A 203 -8.68 8.37 18.38
CA PRO A 203 -9.04 9.73 18.05
C PRO A 203 -9.28 9.88 16.55
N TYR A 204 -10.29 10.65 16.18
CA TYR A 204 -10.69 10.88 14.80
C TYR A 204 -9.49 11.24 13.89
N LEU A 205 -8.56 12.05 14.40
CA LEU A 205 -7.35 12.49 13.68
C LEU A 205 -6.32 11.39 13.41
N SER A 206 -6.44 10.21 14.04
CA SER A 206 -5.45 9.16 13.92
C SER A 206 -5.27 8.69 12.46
N ALA A 207 -6.37 8.55 11.72
CA ALA A 207 -6.33 8.25 10.30
C ALA A 207 -5.69 9.40 9.47
N ARG A 208 -6.07 10.66 9.77
CA ARG A 208 -5.53 11.86 9.11
C ARG A 208 -4.01 11.99 9.25
N MET A 209 -3.46 11.65 10.42
CA MET A 209 -2.03 11.75 10.69
C MET A 209 -1.15 10.88 9.78
N HIS A 210 -1.66 9.81 9.18
CA HIS A 210 -0.83 8.94 8.33
C HIS A 210 -0.18 9.72 7.18
N TYR A 211 -0.89 10.66 6.58
CA TYR A 211 -0.33 11.47 5.50
C TYR A 211 0.65 12.56 5.96
N TRP A 212 0.59 12.97 7.23
CA TRP A 212 1.64 13.81 7.84
C TRP A 212 2.95 13.02 8.00
N PHE A 213 2.87 11.75 8.38
CA PHE A 213 4.03 10.84 8.36
C PHE A 213 4.57 10.66 6.94
N THR A 214 3.70 10.48 5.94
CA THR A 214 4.16 10.38 4.55
C THR A 214 4.89 11.65 4.08
N TRP A 215 4.47 12.85 4.50
CA TRP A 215 5.21 14.07 4.22
C TRP A 215 6.58 14.09 4.92
N LYS A 216 6.62 13.83 6.25
CA LYS A 216 7.86 13.83 7.05
C LYS A 216 8.92 12.88 6.48
N HIS A 217 8.49 11.68 6.12
CA HIS A 217 9.35 10.63 5.57
C HIS A 217 9.51 10.73 4.05
N GLN A 218 8.84 11.68 3.40
CA GLN A 218 8.83 11.86 1.95
C GLN A 218 8.45 10.55 1.23
N MET A 219 7.43 9.86 1.72
CA MET A 219 6.94 8.61 1.13
C MET A 219 6.19 8.88 -0.18
N ASP A 220 6.30 7.95 -1.12
CA ASP A 220 5.56 7.90 -2.38
C ASP A 220 4.12 7.35 -2.19
N GLY A 221 3.84 6.65 -1.09
CA GLY A 221 2.53 6.04 -0.86
C GLY A 221 2.28 5.57 0.57
N LEU A 222 1.00 5.32 0.86
CA LEU A 222 0.52 4.71 2.10
C LEU A 222 -0.29 3.45 1.72
N LEU A 223 0.01 2.34 2.37
CA LEU A 223 -0.77 1.12 2.26
C LEU A 223 -1.78 1.01 3.42
N VAL A 224 -3.02 0.69 3.04
CA VAL A 224 -4.09 0.28 3.96
C VAL A 224 -4.53 -1.10 3.52
N PHE A 225 -4.30 -2.12 4.37
CA PHE A 225 -4.44 -3.53 3.97
C PHE A 225 -5.87 -3.91 3.51
N ALA A 226 -6.89 -3.22 4.01
CA ALA A 226 -8.27 -3.38 3.57
C ALA A 226 -9.07 -2.09 3.78
N SER A 227 -9.96 -1.78 2.84
CA SER A 227 -10.84 -0.61 2.90
C SER A 227 -12.32 -0.97 2.89
N SER A 228 -12.72 -2.12 2.33
CA SER A 228 -14.13 -2.51 2.15
C SER A 228 -14.42 -3.92 2.64
N GLY A 229 -13.63 -4.45 3.59
CA GLY A 229 -13.89 -5.75 4.19
C GLY A 229 -15.18 -5.72 4.99
N VAL A 230 -16.09 -6.67 4.73
CA VAL A 230 -17.36 -6.79 5.47
C VAL A 230 -17.24 -7.97 6.45
N PRO A 231 -17.28 -7.73 7.77
CA PRO A 231 -17.32 -8.80 8.75
C PRO A 231 -18.49 -9.76 8.48
N ALA A 232 -18.27 -11.06 8.67
CA ALA A 232 -19.25 -12.09 8.35
C ALA A 232 -20.62 -11.88 9.02
N GLY A 233 -20.64 -11.34 10.25
CA GLY A 233 -21.88 -11.04 10.97
C GLY A 233 -22.72 -9.91 10.36
N ASN A 234 -22.18 -9.13 9.43
CA ASN A 234 -22.90 -8.09 8.69
C ASN A 234 -23.33 -8.54 7.28
N ILE A 235 -22.97 -9.76 6.86
CA ILE A 235 -23.36 -10.29 5.54
C ILE A 235 -24.78 -10.85 5.65
N VAL A 236 -25.76 -10.00 5.39
CA VAL A 236 -27.19 -10.34 5.47
C VAL A 236 -27.80 -10.42 4.08
N GLN A 237 -28.62 -11.45 3.83
CA GLN A 237 -29.25 -11.68 2.52
C GLN A 237 -30.36 -10.68 2.24
N ASP A 238 -31.27 -10.46 3.19
CA ASP A 238 -32.36 -9.49 3.04
C ASP A 238 -31.84 -8.07 3.15
N ALA A 239 -32.11 -7.24 2.14
CA ALA A 239 -31.71 -5.84 2.12
C ALA A 239 -32.39 -5.03 3.25
N ALA A 240 -33.61 -5.39 3.65
CA ALA A 240 -34.32 -4.72 4.74
C ALA A 240 -33.58 -4.83 6.08
N ASP A 241 -32.81 -5.90 6.27
CA ASP A 241 -32.09 -6.22 7.51
C ASP A 241 -30.59 -5.84 7.45
N ARG A 242 -30.09 -5.32 6.33
CA ARG A 242 -28.71 -4.84 6.20
C ARG A 242 -28.53 -3.52 6.94
N TRP A 243 -27.31 -3.25 7.39
CA TRP A 243 -26.93 -1.93 7.88
C TRP A 243 -27.31 -0.86 6.83
N PRO A 244 -27.89 0.29 7.24
CA PRO A 244 -28.02 0.82 8.60
C PRO A 244 -29.29 0.39 9.36
N ASN A 245 -30.08 -0.56 8.86
CA ASN A 245 -31.31 -1.02 9.53
C ASN A 245 -31.04 -2.04 10.66
N SER A 246 -29.78 -2.43 10.85
CA SER A 246 -29.30 -3.33 11.89
C SER A 246 -27.99 -2.83 12.49
N ASP A 247 -27.62 -3.37 13.65
CA ASP A 247 -26.36 -3.07 14.31
C ASP A 247 -25.16 -3.57 13.48
N TRP A 248 -24.10 -2.78 13.43
CA TRP A 248 -22.85 -3.18 12.78
C TRP A 248 -21.92 -3.88 13.75
N VAL A 249 -21.55 -5.14 13.47
CA VAL A 249 -20.50 -5.83 14.21
C VAL A 249 -19.12 -5.53 13.64
N ASP A 250 -18.13 -5.30 14.49
CA ASP A 250 -16.79 -4.86 14.06
C ASP A 250 -15.89 -6.00 13.53
N GLY A 251 -16.33 -7.26 13.65
CA GLY A 251 -15.57 -8.44 13.29
C GLY A 251 -14.40 -8.76 14.21
N GLY A 252 -14.30 -8.14 15.40
CA GLY A 252 -13.18 -8.31 16.33
C GLY A 252 -11.92 -7.53 15.95
N SER A 253 -11.94 -6.77 14.86
CA SER A 253 -10.80 -5.96 14.39
C SER A 253 -10.97 -4.47 14.70
N ARG A 254 -11.97 -4.09 15.50
CA ARG A 254 -12.31 -2.68 15.79
C ARG A 254 -12.47 -1.84 14.52
N GLY A 255 -13.10 -2.47 13.52
CA GLY A 255 -13.34 -1.91 12.19
C GLY A 255 -12.10 -1.72 11.33
N CYS A 256 -10.93 -2.20 11.75
CA CYS A 256 -9.72 -2.18 10.93
C CYS A 256 -9.94 -3.05 9.69
N GLY A 257 -10.00 -2.42 8.51
CA GLY A 257 -10.35 -3.08 7.25
C GLY A 257 -11.73 -2.71 6.66
N THR A 258 -12.61 -2.09 7.45
CA THR A 258 -13.90 -1.53 6.99
C THR A 258 -13.87 -0.01 7.10
N LEU A 259 -13.54 0.66 6.00
CA LEU A 259 -13.54 2.13 5.87
C LEU A 259 -14.67 2.61 4.96
N LEU A 260 -15.09 1.75 4.03
CA LEU A 260 -16.25 1.87 3.16
C LEU A 260 -17.28 0.83 3.60
N TYR A 261 -18.49 1.29 3.88
CA TYR A 261 -19.59 0.45 4.35
C TYR A 261 -20.56 0.22 3.18
N PRO A 262 -21.03 -1.02 2.97
CA PRO A 262 -22.09 -1.27 2.00
C PRO A 262 -23.44 -0.82 2.57
N GLY A 263 -24.14 0.05 1.86
CA GLY A 263 -25.55 0.30 2.12
C GLY A 263 -26.41 -0.91 1.75
N PRO A 264 -27.72 -0.88 2.06
CA PRO A 264 -28.65 -1.97 1.77
C PRO A 264 -28.63 -2.43 0.31
N ASP A 265 -28.48 -1.47 -0.62
CA ASP A 265 -28.42 -1.69 -2.07
C ASP A 265 -26.98 -1.62 -2.63
N PHE A 266 -25.99 -2.00 -1.83
CA PHE A 266 -24.56 -1.97 -2.18
C PHE A 266 -23.98 -0.59 -2.50
N GLU A 267 -24.63 0.47 -2.04
CA GLU A 267 -24.08 1.82 -2.05
C GLU A 267 -22.75 1.86 -1.27
N LEU A 268 -21.75 2.55 -1.81
CA LEU A 268 -20.48 2.73 -1.11
C LEU A 268 -20.57 3.94 -0.19
N ILE A 269 -20.72 3.69 1.12
CA ILE A 269 -20.84 4.73 2.12
C ILE A 269 -19.48 4.94 2.80
N PRO A 270 -18.80 6.09 2.59
CA PRO A 270 -17.52 6.35 3.21
C PRO A 270 -17.68 6.62 4.71
N GLY A 271 -16.98 5.85 5.53
CA GLY A 271 -16.91 6.08 6.96
C GLY A 271 -16.06 7.29 7.32
N MET A 272 -16.22 7.78 8.55
CA MET A 272 -15.44 8.89 9.12
C MET A 272 -13.91 8.72 9.00
N ARG A 273 -13.41 7.48 9.11
CA ARG A 273 -11.97 7.19 8.97
C ARG A 273 -11.48 7.34 7.53
N MET A 274 -12.31 7.01 6.54
CA MET A 274 -12.00 7.26 5.12
C MET A 274 -11.98 8.77 4.83
N ALA A 275 -12.94 9.52 5.39
CA ALA A 275 -12.94 10.98 5.27
C ALA A 275 -11.68 11.63 5.87
N ASN A 276 -11.18 11.12 7.00
CA ASN A 276 -9.92 11.58 7.60
C ASN A 276 -8.69 11.23 6.77
N LEU A 277 -8.63 10.03 6.16
CA LEU A 277 -7.56 9.70 5.23
C LEU A 277 -7.54 10.70 4.07
N ARG A 278 -8.71 11.02 3.50
CA ARG A 278 -8.83 12.06 2.47
C ARG A 278 -8.35 13.42 2.98
N GLU A 279 -8.79 13.86 4.16
CA GLU A 279 -8.33 15.13 4.74
C GLU A 279 -6.81 15.17 4.98
N GLY A 280 -6.21 14.04 5.38
CA GLY A 280 -4.76 13.93 5.54
C GLY A 280 -4.03 14.00 4.20
N LEU A 281 -4.56 13.35 3.17
CA LEU A 281 -4.03 13.44 1.82
C LEU A 281 -4.11 14.88 1.31
N GLU A 282 -5.24 15.56 1.53
CA GLU A 282 -5.38 16.99 1.24
C GLU A 282 -4.33 17.82 1.99
N ASP A 283 -4.08 17.59 3.29
CA ASP A 283 -3.00 18.28 4.04
C ASP A 283 -1.65 18.12 3.34
N GLN A 284 -1.29 16.89 2.95
CA GLN A 284 -0.05 16.61 2.25
C GLN A 284 0.04 17.36 0.92
N GLU A 285 -1.06 17.47 0.17
CA GLU A 285 -1.09 18.23 -1.08
C GLU A 285 -0.82 19.73 -0.89
N TYR A 286 -1.14 20.32 0.26
CA TYR A 286 -0.72 21.71 0.56
C TYR A 286 0.81 21.81 0.69
N PHE A 287 1.45 20.87 1.39
CA PHE A 287 2.92 20.82 1.48
C PHE A 287 3.56 20.62 0.10
N ILE A 288 3.04 19.66 -0.68
CA ILE A 288 3.53 19.36 -2.03
C ILE A 288 3.37 20.57 -2.95
N THR A 289 2.19 21.19 -2.95
CA THR A 289 1.88 22.35 -3.79
C THR A 289 2.78 23.53 -3.46
N LEU A 290 2.92 23.86 -2.17
CA LEU A 290 3.81 24.93 -1.72
C LEU A 290 5.27 24.65 -2.13
N SER A 291 5.75 23.42 -1.91
CA SER A 291 7.11 23.01 -2.27
C SER A 291 7.37 23.10 -3.78
N LYS A 292 6.39 22.71 -4.62
CA LYS A 292 6.50 22.82 -6.09
C LYS A 292 6.57 24.28 -6.54
N LEU A 293 5.63 25.12 -6.09
CA LEU A 293 5.57 26.53 -6.46
C LEU A 293 6.81 27.30 -6.01
N ALA A 294 7.35 26.98 -4.83
CA ALA A 294 8.55 27.63 -4.31
C ALA A 294 9.78 27.42 -5.20
N LYS A 295 9.84 26.32 -5.97
CA LYS A 295 10.93 26.05 -6.92
C LYS A 295 10.92 27.00 -8.13
N GLU A 296 9.80 27.67 -8.39
CA GLU A 296 9.67 28.64 -9.48
C GLU A 296 10.17 30.04 -9.09
N LEU A 297 10.37 30.30 -7.79
CA LEU A 297 10.85 31.58 -7.30
C LEU A 297 12.36 31.75 -7.50
N ASP A 298 12.76 32.95 -7.92
CA ASP A 298 14.18 33.36 -7.95
C ASP A 298 14.74 33.50 -6.51
N PRO A 299 15.73 32.70 -6.11
CA PRO A 299 16.28 32.73 -4.76
C PRO A 299 16.92 34.06 -4.36
N ALA A 300 17.48 34.81 -5.30
CA ALA A 300 18.11 36.09 -5.02
C ALA A 300 17.06 37.19 -4.77
N LYS A 301 15.92 37.12 -5.46
CA LYS A 301 14.83 38.11 -5.33
C LYS A 301 13.89 37.80 -4.17
N HIS A 302 13.67 36.51 -3.88
CA HIS A 302 12.62 36.06 -2.97
C HIS A 302 13.15 35.41 -1.68
N ALA A 303 14.40 35.69 -1.29
CA ALA A 303 15.06 35.05 -0.14
C ALA A 303 14.22 35.04 1.15
N VAL A 304 13.55 36.15 1.49
CA VAL A 304 12.72 36.26 2.69
C VAL A 304 11.46 35.38 2.62
N LEU A 305 10.80 35.35 1.45
CA LEU A 305 9.63 34.49 1.24
C LEU A 305 10.04 33.02 1.27
N LEU A 306 11.14 32.66 0.60
CA LEU A 306 11.67 31.30 0.61
C LEU A 306 12.05 30.83 2.02
N ALA A 307 12.61 31.70 2.87
CA ALA A 307 12.89 31.35 4.26
C ALA A 307 11.60 30.99 5.03
N ARG A 308 10.52 31.76 4.86
CA ARG A 308 9.21 31.47 5.47
C ARG A 308 8.61 30.18 4.91
N VAL A 309 8.72 29.94 3.60
CA VAL A 309 8.26 28.71 2.96
C VAL A 309 9.01 27.50 3.51
N ASN A 310 10.33 27.54 3.53
CA ASN A 310 11.15 26.43 4.04
C ASN A 310 10.81 26.12 5.50
N GLN A 311 10.60 27.15 6.33
CA GLN A 311 10.13 26.94 7.71
C GLN A 311 8.74 26.28 7.76
N ALA A 312 7.80 26.72 6.91
CA ALA A 312 6.45 26.18 6.90
C ALA A 312 6.37 24.75 6.33
N LEU A 313 7.33 24.33 5.50
CA LEU A 313 7.40 22.97 4.98
C LEU A 313 7.89 21.94 6.01
N GLU A 314 8.53 22.39 7.10
CA GLU A 314 8.84 21.52 8.24
C GLU A 314 7.60 21.28 9.10
N ILE A 315 7.52 20.10 9.72
CA ILE A 315 6.47 19.79 10.69
C ILE A 315 6.99 20.07 12.10
N GLU A 316 6.27 20.92 12.83
CA GLU A 316 6.61 21.28 14.20
C GLU A 316 6.50 20.07 15.15
N PRO A 317 7.42 19.91 16.14
CA PRO A 317 7.37 18.83 17.12
C PRO A 317 6.04 18.74 17.88
N GLU A 318 5.36 19.88 18.06
CA GLU A 318 4.05 19.96 18.69
C GLU A 318 2.93 19.33 17.86
N ILE A 319 3.11 19.24 16.54
CA ILE A 319 2.22 18.48 15.65
C ILE A 319 2.69 17.02 15.63
N MET A 320 3.98 16.78 15.43
CA MET A 320 4.54 15.44 15.32
C MET A 320 6.05 15.42 15.58
N ALA A 321 6.44 15.07 16.80
CA ALA A 321 7.83 14.84 17.15
C ALA A 321 8.31 13.48 16.62
N ASP A 322 7.55 12.42 16.87
CA ASP A 322 7.83 11.05 16.43
C ASP A 322 6.54 10.23 16.24
N VAL A 323 6.68 8.93 15.96
CA VAL A 323 5.55 8.03 15.69
C VAL A 323 4.59 7.90 16.87
N TYR A 324 5.06 8.03 18.11
CA TYR A 324 4.25 7.93 19.33
C TYR A 324 3.78 9.31 19.83
N HIS A 325 4.55 10.36 19.56
CA HIS A 325 4.30 11.74 20.00
C HIS A 325 3.79 12.62 18.85
N TRP A 326 2.47 12.58 18.66
CA TRP A 326 1.73 13.37 17.67
C TRP A 326 0.51 14.05 18.29
N THR A 327 0.01 15.11 17.67
CA THR A 327 -1.11 15.91 18.17
C THR A 327 -2.46 15.21 18.06
N LYS A 328 -3.28 15.29 19.11
CA LYS A 328 -4.70 14.89 19.07
C LYS A 328 -5.62 16.12 19.01
N ASP A 329 -5.01 17.30 18.88
CA ASP A 329 -5.64 18.60 18.77
C ASP A 329 -5.75 18.97 17.28
N ARG A 330 -7.00 19.11 16.82
CA ARG A 330 -7.34 19.41 15.43
C ARG A 330 -6.88 20.81 15.04
N ASP A 331 -6.98 21.76 15.96
CA ASP A 331 -6.75 23.18 15.64
C ASP A 331 -5.29 23.42 15.23
N ARG A 332 -4.35 22.60 15.71
CA ARG A 332 -2.95 22.61 15.27
C ARG A 332 -2.80 22.23 13.79
N LEU A 333 -3.52 21.20 13.34
CA LEU A 333 -3.49 20.78 11.94
C LEU A 333 -4.15 21.83 11.04
N GLU A 334 -5.28 22.40 11.46
CA GLU A 334 -5.97 23.46 10.71
C GLU A 334 -5.13 24.75 10.63
N ALA A 335 -4.45 25.14 11.72
CA ALA A 335 -3.56 26.29 11.72
C ALA A 335 -2.39 26.11 10.74
N LYS A 336 -1.77 24.93 10.72
CA LYS A 336 -0.70 24.60 9.78
C LYS A 336 -1.19 24.57 8.34
N ARG A 337 -2.34 23.96 8.08
CA ARG A 337 -3.00 23.99 6.76
C ARG A 337 -3.25 25.43 6.29
N ALA A 338 -3.79 26.29 7.16
CA ALA A 338 -4.04 27.70 6.84
C ALA A 338 -2.74 28.48 6.55
N GLN A 339 -1.68 28.23 7.32
CA GLN A 339 -0.36 28.81 7.07
C GLN A 339 0.18 28.42 5.68
N LEU A 340 0.12 27.13 5.33
CA LEU A 340 0.53 26.63 4.02
C LEU A 340 -0.31 27.26 2.89
N ALA A 341 -1.63 27.32 3.07
CA ALA A 341 -2.55 27.93 2.11
C ALA A 341 -2.21 29.41 1.84
N GLY A 342 -1.97 30.19 2.90
CA GLY A 342 -1.57 31.59 2.78
C GLY A 342 -0.27 31.75 2.00
N LEU A 343 0.73 30.92 2.30
CA LEU A 343 2.02 30.94 1.60
C LEU A 343 1.90 30.51 0.13
N ILE A 344 1.02 29.56 -0.20
CA ILE A 344 0.75 29.19 -1.60
C ILE A 344 0.28 30.41 -2.39
N VAL A 345 -0.68 31.16 -1.85
CA VAL A 345 -1.19 32.38 -2.49
C VAL A 345 -0.10 33.44 -2.64
N GLU A 346 0.70 33.67 -1.59
CA GLU A 346 1.82 34.63 -1.65
C GLU A 346 2.85 34.24 -2.72
N VAL A 347 3.24 32.96 -2.79
CA VAL A 347 4.19 32.46 -3.79
C VAL A 347 3.63 32.60 -5.20
N GLN A 348 2.36 32.28 -5.43
CA GLN A 348 1.72 32.45 -6.74
C GLN A 348 1.66 33.90 -7.21
N VAL A 349 1.57 34.86 -6.29
CA VAL A 349 1.63 36.29 -6.62
C VAL A 349 3.06 36.70 -6.94
N ALA A 350 4.05 36.23 -6.18
CA ALA A 350 5.47 36.57 -6.38
C ALA A 350 6.09 35.93 -7.64
N ALA A 351 5.55 34.80 -8.11
CA ALA A 351 6.01 34.11 -9.31
C ALA A 351 5.52 34.77 -10.63
N LYS A 352 4.54 35.67 -10.55
CA LYS A 352 4.07 36.48 -11.70
C LYS A 352 4.91 37.74 -11.84
#